data_AF-M6FJZ9-F1
#
_entry.id   AF-M6FJZ9-F1
#
_cell.length_a   1.000
_cell.length_b   1.000
_cell.length_c   1.000
_cell.angle_alpha   90.00
_cell.angle_beta   90.00
_cell.angle_gamma   90.00
#
_symmetry.space_group_name_H-M   'P 1'
#
loop_
_entity.id
_entity.type
_entity.pdbx_description
1 polymer ?
#
loop_
_entity_poly.entity_id
_entity_poly.type
_entity_poly.pdbx_seq_one_letter_code
_entity_poly.pdbx_strand_id
1 'polypeptide(L)' 'MENKNKQVYVLGEAVRDKRSGQKMYVDATWSPEIKCVYYNTSMDSLVKVEVPYEDLEKVIDLDFKARSE' A
#
# COMPACT_ATOMS: atom_id res chain seq x y z
N MET A 1 23.07 -14.74 -7.75
CA MET A 1 21.86 -14.09 -8.28
C MET A 1 21.05 -13.63 -7.09
N GLU A 2 21.11 -12.34 -6.75
CA GLU A 2 20.28 -11.78 -5.70
C GLU A 2 18.83 -11.71 -6.22
N ASN A 3 18.05 -12.75 -5.93
CA ASN A 3 16.60 -12.72 -6.12
C ASN A 3 15.98 -11.91 -4.98
N LYS A 4 16.36 -10.63 -4.87
CA LYS A 4 15.66 -9.67 -4.03
C LYS A 4 14.37 -9.36 -4.75
N ASN A 5 13.31 -10.04 -4.32
CA ASN A 5 11.92 -9.79 -4.66
C ASN A 5 11.70 -8.26 -4.66
N LYS A 6 11.80 -7.60 -5.82
CA LYS A 6 11.45 -6.19 -5.94
C LYS A 6 9.95 -6.16 -5.70
N GLN A 7 9.53 -5.76 -4.49
CA GLN A 7 8.12 -5.52 -4.20
C GLN A 7 7.66 -4.39 -5.11
N VAL A 8 7.13 -4.77 -6.26
CA VAL A 8 6.48 -3.84 -7.19
C VAL A 8 5.08 -3.63 -6.65
N TYR A 9 4.77 -2.39 -6.30
CA TYR A 9 3.42 -1.99 -5.92
C TYR A 9 2.67 -1.50 -7.14
N VAL A 10 1.38 -1.87 -7.25
CA VAL A 10 0.52 -1.49 -8.37
C VAL A 10 -0.48 -0.40 -7.96
N LEU A 11 -1.01 0.35 -8.92
CA LEU A 11 -1.93 1.45 -8.66
C LEU A 11 -3.21 0.89 -8.04
N GLY A 12 -3.68 1.50 -6.96
CA GLY A 12 -4.82 1.02 -6.19
C GLY A 12 -4.52 -0.19 -5.29
N GLU A 13 -3.29 -0.69 -5.23
CA GLU A 13 -2.93 -1.79 -4.32
C GLU A 13 -3.08 -1.32 -2.87
N ALA A 14 -3.75 -2.16 -2.06
CA ALA A 14 -3.88 -1.92 -0.64
C ALA A 14 -2.54 -2.20 0.05
N VAL A 15 -2.00 -1.18 0.68
CA VAL A 15 -0.73 -1.23 1.41
C VAL A 15 -0.93 -0.76 2.84
N ARG A 16 -0.01 -1.15 3.71
CA ARG A 16 0.04 -0.71 5.09
C ARG A 16 1.39 -0.08 5.34
N ASP A 17 1.37 1.12 5.92
CA ASP A 17 2.60 1.73 6.44
C ASP A 17 3.03 0.98 7.71
N LYS A 18 4.27 0.45 7.72
CA LYS A 18 4.83 -0.30 8.86
C LYS A 18 4.98 0.55 10.11
N ARG A 19 5.20 1.86 9.93
CA ARG A 19 5.54 2.80 11.02
C ARG A 19 4.30 3.18 11.83
N SER A 20 3.23 3.57 11.14
CA SER A 20 1.95 3.96 11.76
C SER A 20 0.94 2.82 11.82
N GLY A 21 1.13 1.76 11.04
CA GLY A 21 0.14 0.70 10.87
C GLY A 21 -1.08 1.15 10.06
N GLN A 22 -1.07 2.34 9.45
CA GLN A 22 -2.20 2.89 8.69
C GLN A 22 -2.37 2.15 7.35
N LYS A 23 -3.60 1.73 7.04
CA LYS A 23 -3.97 1.19 5.72
C LYS A 23 -4.11 2.34 4.72
N MET A 24 -3.50 2.19 3.56
CA MET A 24 -3.47 3.16 2.46
C MET A 24 -3.60 2.44 1.12
N TYR A 25 -3.73 3.21 0.04
CA TYR A 25 -3.78 2.70 -1.33
C TYR A 25 -2.73 3.39 -2.18
N VAL A 26 -2.09 2.67 -3.09
CA VAL A 26 -1.08 3.25 -3.96
C VAL A 26 -1.72 4.15 -5.02
N ASP A 27 -1.24 5.38 -5.14
CA ASP A 27 -1.65 6.42 -6.11
C ASP A 27 -0.65 6.53 -7.28
N ALA A 28 0.60 6.06 -7.14
CA ALA A 28 1.57 6.01 -8.23
C ALA A 28 2.53 4.81 -8.12
N THR A 29 2.81 4.15 -9.25
CA THR A 29 3.45 2.83 -9.31
C THR A 29 4.95 2.82 -9.57
N TRP A 30 5.57 3.97 -9.86
CA TRP A 30 6.91 3.99 -10.45
C TRP A 30 7.80 5.09 -9.88
N SER A 31 8.08 5.02 -8.58
CA SER A 31 9.03 5.91 -7.90
C SER A 31 9.66 5.18 -6.70
N PRO A 32 10.91 5.50 -6.33
CA PRO A 32 11.53 4.98 -5.10
C PRO A 32 10.73 5.36 -3.85
N GLU A 33 9.99 6.47 -3.93
CA GLU A 33 8.99 6.89 -2.97
C GLU A 33 7.61 6.58 -3.57
N ILE A 34 6.86 5.68 -2.94
CA ILE A 34 5.52 5.32 -3.42
C ILE A 34 4.54 6.38 -2.91
N LYS A 35 3.80 7.00 -3.83
CA LYS A 35 2.68 7.87 -3.46
C LYS A 35 1.52 7.00 -3.03
N CYS A 36 1.12 7.13 -1.78
CA CYS A 36 0.00 6.46 -1.15
C CYS A 36 -1.10 7.48 -0.83
N VAL A 37 -2.35 7.04 -0.78
CA VAL A 37 -3.51 7.84 -0.37
C VAL A 37 -4.29 7.11 0.71
N TYR A 38 -4.74 7.85 1.73
CA TYR A 38 -5.67 7.34 2.74
C TYR A 38 -6.76 8.37 3.04
N TYR A 39 -7.88 7.88 3.56
CA TYR A 39 -8.96 8.76 4.01
C TYR A 39 -8.71 9.19 5.44
N ASN A 40 -8.59 10.49 5.67
CA ASN A 40 -8.48 11.07 7.00
C ASN A 40 -9.88 11.46 7.49
N THR A 41 -10.40 10.72 8.46
CA THR A 41 -11.73 10.94 9.04
C THR A 41 -11.84 12.24 9.83
N SER A 42 -10.75 12.74 10.38
CA SER A 42 -10.73 14.01 11.13
C SER A 42 -10.86 15.22 10.21
N MET A 43 -10.32 15.11 8.99
CA MET A 43 -10.34 16.18 7.99
C MET A 43 -11.35 15.95 6.86
N ASP A 44 -12.11 14.85 6.94
CA ASP A 44 -13.06 14.39 5.94
C ASP A 44 -12.50 14.45 4.49
N SER A 45 -11.24 14.04 4.31
CA SER A 45 -10.52 14.23 3.04
C SER A 45 -9.50 13.14 2.75
N LEU A 46 -9.20 12.98 1.45
CA LEU A 46 -8.15 12.06 0.98
C LEU A 46 -6.79 12.75 1.09
N VAL A 47 -5.90 12.18 1.89
CA VAL A 47 -4.55 12.69 2.12
C VAL A 47 -3.56 11.84 1.32
N LYS A 48 -2.74 12.49 0.50
CA LYS A 48 -1.63 11.87 -0.23
C LYS A 48 -0.36 11.95 0.58
N VAL A 49 0.36 10.84 0.68
CA VAL A 49 1.62 10.71 1.42
C VAL A 49 2.63 9.96 0.58
N GLU A 50 3.87 10.41 0.59
CA GLU A 50 5.00 9.70 0.00
C GLU A 50 5.62 8.81 1.06
N VAL A 51 5.53 7.48 0.85
CA VAL A 51 6.06 6.48 1.77
C VAL A 51 7.12 5.65 1.03
N PRO A 52 8.32 5.45 1.60
CA PRO A 52 9.33 4.58 1.01
C PRO A 52 8.82 3.16 0.83
N TYR A 53 9.22 2.50 -0.26
CA TYR A 53 8.81 1.12 -0.54
C TYR A 53 9.17 0.15 0.61
N GLU A 54 10.28 0.39 1.31
CA GLU A 54 10.77 -0.45 2.41
C GLU A 54 9.86 -0.42 3.64
N ASP A 55 9.14 0.68 3.82
CA ASP A 55 8.21 0.92 4.92
C ASP A 55 6.79 0.45 4.60
N LEU A 56 6.53 -0.10 3.42
CA LEU A 56 5.21 -0.57 3.01
C LEU A 56 5.10 -2.10 3.10
N GLU A 57 3.95 -2.59 3.55
CA GLU A 57 3.56 -4.00 3.45
C GLU A 57 2.31 -4.15 2.59
N LYS A 58 2.30 -5.17 1.74
CA LYS A 58 1.10 -5.51 0.96
C LYS A 58 0.04 -6.07 1.90
N VAL A 59 -1.15 -5.48 1.87
CA VAL A 59 -2.31 -6.05 2.55
C VAL A 59 -2.90 -7.08 1.61
N ILE A 60 -2.52 -8.35 1.80
CA ILE A 60 -3.16 -9.46 1.09
C ILE A 60 -4.54 -9.63 1.72
N ASP A 61 -5.56 -9.16 1.02
CA ASP A 61 -6.95 -9.44 1.35
C ASP A 61 -7.20 -10.92 1.04
N LEU A 62 -6.89 -11.80 2.01
CA LEU A 62 -7.12 -13.25 1.92
C LEU A 62 -8.63 -13.60 1.85
N ASP A 63 -9.52 -12.62 1.94
CA ASP A 63 -10.97 -12.81 1.97
C ASP A 63 -11.52 -13.35 0.63
N PHE A 64 -10.88 -13.03 -0.50
CA PHE A 64 -11.32 -13.51 -1.82
C PHE A 64 -11.12 -15.00 -2.07
N LYS A 65 -10.47 -15.74 -1.17
CA LYS A 65 -10.25 -17.20 -1.34
C LYS A 65 -11.22 -18.08 -0.55
N ALA A 66 -12.11 -17.51 0.26
CA ALA A 66 -12.98 -18.28 1.15
C ALA A 66 -14.42 -18.49 0.64
N ARG A 67 -14.79 -17.98 -0.56
CA ARG A 67 -16.16 -18.11 -1.10
C ARG A 67 -16.24 -18.81 -2.47
N SER A 68 -15.34 -19.75 -2.72
CA SER A 68 -15.45 -20.67 -3.84
C SER A 68 -15.16 -22.09 -3.37
N GLU A 69 -16.05 -22.63 -2.54
CA GLU A 69 -16.34 -24.07 -2.42
C GLU A 69 -17.79 -24.25 -1.97
#